data_AF-X1AS28-F1
#
_entry.id   AF-X1AS28-F1
#
_cell.length_a   1.000
_cell.length_b   1.000
_cell.length_c   1.000
_cell.angle_alpha   90.00
_cell.angle_beta   90.00
_cell.angle_gamma   90.00
#
_symmetry.space_group_name_H-M   'P 1'
#
loop_
_entity.id
_entity.type
_entity.pdbx_description
1 polymer ?
#
loop_
_entity_poly.entity_id
_entity_poly.type
_entity_poly.pdbx_seq_one_letter_code
_entity_poly.pdbx_strand_id
1 'polypeptide(L)'
;MALQPLARLFSMPLIAYLTDRYSKKRLVLIGSVGRTIAYFLYWFSLVVNDLHLFGTGTFIQGLLVGFFWPPFYSLISEKSFKGNRTQSLALGRGRMIGYGFVIGAFISIPIFALFNFLMPENVPLVYSPLLIFAIINLIAGHRFYLKVDETLTFEKYLTSLDGHNFNLPVLNENETTGTENIVTDELKSNS
;
A
#
# COMPACT_ATOMS: atom_id res chain seq x y z
N MET A 1 3.71 20.94 9.39
CA MET A 1 3.20 19.56 9.21
C MET A 1 1.81 19.46 8.56
N ALA A 2 1.05 20.56 8.36
CA ALA A 2 -0.25 20.52 7.69
C ALA A 2 -0.20 20.54 6.14
N LEU A 3 0.96 20.84 5.52
CA LEU A 3 1.07 20.93 4.05
C LEU A 3 0.77 19.62 3.34
N GLN A 4 1.16 18.47 3.91
CA GLN A 4 0.94 17.18 3.26
C GLN A 4 -0.56 16.81 3.19
N PRO A 5 -1.32 16.84 4.31
CA PRO A 5 -2.77 16.65 4.26
C PRO A 5 -3.46 17.66 3.34
N LEU A 6 -3.02 18.93 3.35
CA LEU A 6 -3.57 19.98 2.49
C LEU A 6 -3.35 19.69 1.01
N ALA A 7 -2.12 19.35 0.61
CA ALA A 7 -1.82 19.00 -0.77
C ALA A 7 -2.60 17.76 -1.25
N ARG A 8 -2.79 16.78 -0.35
CA ARG A 8 -3.61 15.59 -0.63
C ARG A 8 -5.10 15.94 -0.78
N LEU A 9 -5.61 16.88 0.01
CA LEU A 9 -6.99 17.34 -0.11
C LEU A 9 -7.26 17.89 -1.52
N PHE A 10 -6.33 18.69 -2.05
CA PHE A 10 -6.44 19.22 -3.41
C PHE A 10 -6.30 18.16 -4.50
N SER A 11 -5.42 17.17 -4.32
CA SER A 11 -5.22 16.14 -5.34
C SER A 11 -6.29 15.06 -5.33
N MET A 12 -6.99 14.82 -4.22
CA MET A 12 -7.91 13.69 -4.06
C MET A 12 -9.05 13.63 -5.09
N PRO A 13 -9.81 14.71 -5.38
CA PRO A 13 -10.86 14.67 -6.40
C PRO A 13 -10.32 14.30 -7.79
N LEU A 14 -9.16 14.86 -8.14
CA LEU A 14 -8.48 14.57 -9.40
C LEU A 14 -8.04 13.09 -9.46
N ILE A 15 -7.46 12.58 -8.37
CA ILE A 15 -7.03 11.18 -8.28
C ILE A 15 -8.23 10.24 -8.41
N ALA A 16 -9.34 10.54 -7.75
CA ALA A 16 -10.55 9.73 -7.83
C ALA A 16 -11.05 9.65 -9.29
N TYR A 17 -11.17 10.80 -9.96
CA TYR A 17 -11.55 10.87 -11.37
C TYR A 17 -10.60 10.07 -12.29
N LEU A 18 -9.28 10.22 -12.08
CA LEU A 18 -8.28 9.53 -12.90
C LEU A 18 -8.24 8.02 -12.63
N THR A 19 -8.52 7.58 -11.40
CA THR A 19 -8.52 6.17 -11.00
C THR A 19 -9.53 5.35 -11.81
N ASP A 20 -10.65 5.97 -12.20
CA ASP A 20 -11.71 5.29 -12.94
C ASP A 20 -11.49 5.28 -14.45
N ARG A 21 -10.72 6.23 -14.98
CA ARG A 21 -10.56 6.43 -16.43
C ARG A 21 -9.19 6.05 -16.98
N TYR A 22 -8.17 6.01 -16.13
CA TYR A 22 -6.80 5.69 -16.52
C TYR A 22 -6.32 4.39 -15.90
N SER A 23 -5.23 3.87 -16.47
CA SER A 23 -4.52 2.69 -15.96
C SER A 23 -4.07 2.91 -14.51
N LYS A 24 -4.65 2.13 -13.60
CA LYS A 24 -4.41 2.20 -12.16
C LYS A 24 -2.94 1.92 -11.83
N LYS A 25 -2.28 0.99 -12.53
CA LYS A 25 -0.86 0.68 -12.36
C LYS A 25 0.05 1.83 -12.75
N ARG A 26 -0.33 2.63 -13.76
CA ARG A 26 0.40 3.86 -14.12
C ARG A 26 0.26 4.91 -13.02
N LEU A 27 -0.94 5.07 -12.46
CA LEU A 27 -1.17 5.98 -11.34
C LEU A 27 -0.38 5.55 -10.09
N VAL A 28 -0.34 4.25 -9.79
CA VAL A 28 0.52 3.71 -8.71
C VAL A 28 1.99 4.04 -8.96
N LEU A 29 2.48 3.87 -10.20
CA LEU A 29 3.86 4.22 -10.56
C LEU A 29 4.15 5.70 -10.36
N ILE A 30 3.26 6.59 -10.82
CA ILE A 30 3.38 8.05 -10.61
C ILE A 30 3.47 8.37 -9.11
N GLY A 31 2.62 7.76 -8.29
CA GLY A 31 2.66 7.94 -6.85
C GLY A 31 3.95 7.41 -6.20
N SER A 32 4.52 6.33 -6.74
CA SER A 32 5.79 5.76 -6.27
C SER A 32 6.97 6.66 -6.61
N VAL A 33 7.03 7.18 -7.84
CA VAL A 33 8.04 8.17 -8.27
C VAL A 33 7.89 9.45 -7.45
N GLY A 34 6.66 9.88 -7.15
CA GLY A 34 6.40 11.00 -6.26
C GLY A 34 6.99 10.83 -4.86
N ARG A 35 6.96 9.62 -4.28
CA ARG A 35 7.66 9.33 -3.00
C ARG A 35 9.16 9.46 -3.15
N THR A 36 9.72 8.92 -4.23
CA THR A 36 11.17 9.01 -4.51
C THR A 36 11.62 10.46 -4.58
N ILE A 37 10.91 11.31 -5.33
CA ILE A 37 11.21 12.75 -5.44
C ILE A 37 11.11 13.42 -4.06
N ALA A 38 10.05 13.14 -3.31
CA ALA A 38 9.87 13.73 -1.98
C ALA A 38 11.01 13.34 -1.00
N TYR A 39 11.40 12.07 -0.96
CA TYR A 39 12.50 11.62 -0.10
C TYR A 39 13.84 12.20 -0.50
N PHE A 40 14.09 12.33 -1.80
CA PHE A 40 15.27 13.03 -2.28
C PHE A 40 15.26 14.52 -1.86
N LEU A 41 14.12 15.20 -1.98
CA LEU A 41 13.98 16.59 -1.54
C LEU A 41 14.14 16.74 -0.03
N TYR A 42 13.63 15.82 0.79
CA TYR A 42 13.89 15.84 2.23
C TYR A 42 15.36 15.70 2.53
N TRP A 43 16.02 14.71 1.95
CA TRP A 43 17.44 14.51 2.15
C TRP A 43 18.23 15.76 1.75
N PHE A 44 17.98 16.29 0.55
CA PHE A 44 18.66 17.47 0.05
C PHE A 44 18.38 18.72 0.90
N SER A 45 17.13 18.91 1.37
CA SER A 45 16.76 20.02 2.25
C SER A 45 17.48 19.97 3.60
N LEU A 46 17.73 18.77 4.14
CA LEU A 46 18.48 18.60 5.38
C LEU A 46 19.96 18.90 5.16
N VAL A 47 20.52 18.51 4.00
CA VAL A 47 21.93 18.80 3.67
C VAL A 47 22.18 20.31 3.50
N VAL A 48 21.26 21.04 2.89
CA VAL A 48 21.38 22.50 2.66
C VAL A 48 20.84 23.32 3.84
N ASN A 49 20.20 22.67 4.81
CA ASN A 49 19.49 23.31 5.94
C ASN A 49 18.38 24.28 5.49
N ASP A 50 17.63 23.93 4.44
CA ASP A 50 16.56 24.75 3.89
C ASP A 50 15.16 24.22 4.29
N LEU A 51 14.50 24.95 5.19
CA LEU A 51 13.17 24.61 5.67
C LEU A 51 12.09 24.73 4.58
N HIS A 52 12.20 25.70 3.66
CA HIS A 52 11.24 25.89 2.57
C HIS A 52 11.31 24.72 1.60
N LEU A 53 12.51 24.21 1.33
CA LEU A 53 12.72 23.04 0.50
C LEU A 53 12.15 21.77 1.14
N PHE A 54 12.31 21.62 2.46
CA PHE A 54 11.66 20.54 3.22
C PHE A 54 10.12 20.62 3.12
N GLY A 55 9.57 21.85 3.26
CA GLY A 55 8.15 22.12 3.08
C GLY A 55 7.65 21.78 1.67
N THR A 56 8.44 22.10 0.65
CA THR A 56 8.15 21.77 -0.76
C THR A 56 8.14 20.26 -0.98
N GLY A 57 9.12 19.53 -0.44
CA GLY A 57 9.12 18.06 -0.43
C GLY A 57 7.87 17.49 0.23
N THR A 58 7.42 18.10 1.33
CA THR A 58 6.23 17.69 2.09
C THR A 58 4.95 17.87 1.27
N PHE A 59 4.86 19.01 0.58
CA PHE A 59 3.75 19.32 -0.32
C PHE A 59 3.71 18.37 -1.52
N ILE A 60 4.84 18.17 -2.20
CA ILE A 60 4.97 17.23 -3.33
C ILE A 60 4.61 15.81 -2.89
N GLN A 61 5.05 15.39 -1.69
CA GLN A 61 4.63 14.10 -1.14
C GLN A 61 3.11 14.03 -0.99
N GLY A 62 2.46 15.04 -0.41
CA GLY A 62 1.00 15.04 -0.27
C GLY A 62 0.28 14.95 -1.61
N LEU A 63 0.73 15.74 -2.60
CA LEU A 63 0.13 15.82 -3.93
C LEU A 63 0.31 14.51 -4.71
N LEU A 64 1.55 14.05 -4.90
CA LEU A 64 1.88 12.92 -5.77
C LEU A 64 1.62 11.56 -5.10
N VAL A 65 1.89 11.40 -3.80
CA VAL A 65 1.65 10.11 -3.13
C VAL A 65 0.16 9.80 -3.03
N GLY A 66 -0.70 10.81 -3.15
CA GLY A 66 -2.13 10.61 -3.33
C GLY A 66 -2.45 9.64 -4.47
N PHE A 67 -1.69 9.65 -5.56
CA PHE A 67 -1.89 8.76 -6.72
C PHE A 67 -1.54 7.30 -6.45
N PHE A 68 -0.86 6.99 -5.34
CA PHE A 68 -0.47 5.62 -5.03
C PHE A 68 -1.63 4.82 -4.44
N TRP A 69 -2.29 5.34 -3.41
CA TRP A 69 -3.13 4.53 -2.54
C TRP A 69 -4.50 4.18 -3.14
N PRO A 70 -5.31 5.13 -3.66
CA PRO A 70 -6.63 4.80 -4.19
C PRO A 70 -6.59 3.86 -5.41
N PRO A 71 -5.74 4.07 -6.43
CA PRO A 71 -5.61 3.11 -7.54
C PRO A 71 -5.13 1.73 -7.08
N PHE A 72 -4.21 1.69 -6.11
CA PHE A 72 -3.73 0.43 -5.54
C PHE A 72 -4.85 -0.33 -4.81
N TYR A 73 -5.72 0.36 -4.06
CA TYR A 73 -6.87 -0.26 -3.40
C TYR A 73 -7.89 -0.80 -4.40
N SER A 74 -8.16 -0.04 -5.45
CA SER A 74 -9.03 -0.48 -6.54
C SER A 74 -8.52 -1.79 -7.16
N LEU A 75 -7.22 -1.85 -7.50
CA LEU A 75 -6.58 -3.04 -8.08
C LEU A 75 -6.66 -4.29 -7.19
N ILE A 76 -6.39 -4.16 -5.89
CA ILE A 76 -6.53 -5.30 -4.96
C ILE A 76 -7.98 -5.77 -4.93
N SER A 77 -8.91 -4.82 -4.86
CA SER A 77 -10.32 -5.12 -4.72
C SER A 77 -10.88 -5.84 -5.96
N GLU A 78 -10.44 -5.47 -7.18
CA GLU A 78 -10.86 -6.08 -8.45
C GLU A 78 -10.29 -7.50 -8.66
N LYS A 79 -9.20 -7.82 -7.98
CA LYS A 79 -8.55 -9.14 -8.01
C LYS A 79 -9.02 -10.09 -6.91
N SER A 80 -9.85 -9.61 -5.98
CA SER A 80 -10.26 -10.36 -4.79
C SER A 80 -11.73 -10.79 -4.88
N PHE A 81 -12.04 -11.99 -4.37
CA PHE A 81 -13.42 -12.50 -4.29
C PHE A 81 -14.31 -11.58 -3.44
N LYS A 82 -15.57 -11.34 -3.87
CA LYS A 82 -16.51 -10.40 -3.23
C LYS A 82 -16.69 -10.66 -1.72
N GLY A 83 -16.79 -11.92 -1.30
CA GLY A 83 -16.90 -12.29 0.12
C GLY A 83 -15.63 -12.08 0.97
N ASN A 84 -14.44 -12.02 0.35
CA ASN A 84 -13.14 -11.92 1.04
C ASN A 84 -12.34 -10.65 0.70
N ARG A 85 -12.97 -9.62 0.11
CA ARG A 85 -12.29 -8.34 -0.22
C ARG A 85 -11.71 -7.66 1.02
N THR A 86 -12.45 -7.67 2.13
CA THR A 86 -11.98 -7.10 3.40
C THR A 86 -10.80 -7.88 3.97
N GLN A 87 -10.85 -9.21 3.92
CA GLN A 87 -9.77 -10.06 4.39
C GLN A 87 -8.50 -9.93 3.54
N SER A 88 -8.60 -9.84 2.21
CA SER A 88 -7.46 -9.62 1.31
C SER A 88 -6.83 -8.23 1.48
N LEU A 89 -7.63 -7.19 1.71
CA LEU A 89 -7.13 -5.85 2.07
C LEU A 89 -6.49 -5.82 3.47
N ALA A 90 -7.01 -6.57 4.43
CA ALA A 90 -6.47 -6.63 5.79
C ALA A 90 -5.20 -7.49 5.87
N LEU A 91 -5.27 -8.77 5.48
CA LEU A 91 -4.19 -9.75 5.60
C LEU A 91 -3.12 -9.61 4.51
N GLY A 92 -3.51 -9.22 3.30
CA GLY A 92 -2.57 -9.01 2.19
C GLY A 92 -1.87 -7.68 2.33
N ARG A 93 -2.61 -6.57 2.26
CA ARG A 93 -2.02 -5.22 2.33
C ARG A 93 -1.57 -4.86 3.74
N GLY A 94 -2.47 -4.90 4.72
CA GLY A 94 -2.19 -4.38 6.07
C GLY A 94 -0.95 -5.03 6.69
N ARG A 95 -0.86 -6.36 6.57
CA ARG A 95 0.30 -7.14 7.04
C ARG A 95 1.60 -6.75 6.32
N MET A 96 1.59 -6.59 5.00
CA MET A 96 2.80 -6.24 4.24
C MET A 96 3.26 -4.79 4.50
N ILE A 97 2.34 -3.86 4.74
CA ILE A 97 2.68 -2.51 5.22
C ILE A 97 3.36 -2.59 6.59
N GLY A 98 2.79 -3.39 7.51
CA GLY A 98 3.39 -3.62 8.83
C GLY A 98 4.81 -4.17 8.75
N TYR A 99 5.04 -5.21 7.95
CA TYR A 99 6.39 -5.74 7.69
C TYR A 99 7.31 -4.68 7.10
N GLY A 100 6.82 -3.87 6.16
CA GLY A 100 7.58 -2.77 5.57
C GLY A 100 8.04 -1.75 6.62
N PHE A 101 7.18 -1.39 7.58
CA PHE A 101 7.56 -0.49 8.67
C PHE A 101 8.60 -1.10 9.61
N VAL A 102 8.42 -2.37 10.00
CA VAL A 102 9.36 -3.07 10.88
C VAL A 102 10.74 -3.17 10.21
N ILE A 103 10.80 -3.70 8.99
CA ILE A 103 12.05 -3.83 8.23
C ILE A 103 12.67 -2.45 7.97
N GLY A 104 11.85 -1.46 7.60
CA GLY A 104 12.30 -0.09 7.40
C GLY A 104 12.97 0.48 8.64
N ALA A 105 12.35 0.31 9.82
CA ALA A 105 12.91 0.77 11.09
C ALA A 105 14.21 0.04 11.45
N PHE A 106 14.28 -1.28 11.24
CA PHE A 106 15.50 -2.06 11.45
C PHE A 106 16.65 -1.65 10.53
N ILE A 107 16.37 -1.07 9.36
CA ILE A 107 17.40 -0.52 8.48
C ILE A 107 17.75 0.91 8.89
N SER A 108 16.75 1.77 9.09
CA SER A 108 16.98 3.21 9.26
C SER A 108 17.53 3.59 10.63
N ILE A 109 17.05 2.97 11.71
CA ILE A 109 17.46 3.34 13.07
C ILE A 109 18.94 3.01 13.29
N PRO A 110 19.46 1.82 12.96
CA PRO A 110 20.88 1.52 13.14
C PRO A 110 21.78 2.42 12.28
N ILE A 111 21.42 2.70 11.03
CA ILE A 111 22.19 3.59 10.16
C ILE A 111 22.24 5.01 10.76
N PHE A 112 21.08 5.55 11.14
CA PHE A 112 21.00 6.85 11.78
C PHE A 112 21.81 6.90 13.07
N ALA A 113 21.63 5.92 13.97
CA ALA A 113 22.32 5.86 15.25
C ALA A 113 23.85 5.73 15.09
N LEU A 114 24.31 4.88 14.17
CA LEU A 114 25.72 4.67 13.90
C LEU A 114 26.39 5.96 13.40
N PHE A 115 25.83 6.60 12.39
CA PHE A 115 26.42 7.82 11.82
C PHE A 115 26.27 9.01 12.75
N ASN A 116 25.18 9.11 13.51
CA ASN A 116 25.00 10.16 14.51
C ASN A 116 25.99 10.01 15.67
N PHE A 117 26.40 8.78 16.02
CA PHE A 117 27.41 8.55 17.05
C PHE A 117 28.84 8.79 16.54
N LEU A 118 29.18 8.31 15.34
CA LEU A 118 30.54 8.38 14.80
C LEU A 118 30.87 9.74 14.17
N MET A 119 29.91 10.34 13.46
CA MET A 119 30.11 11.52 12.62
C MET A 119 28.85 12.43 12.63
N PRO A 120 28.46 13.00 13.78
CA PRO A 120 27.22 13.76 13.93
C PRO A 120 27.13 14.97 12.98
N GLU A 121 28.27 15.60 12.66
CA GLU A 121 28.33 16.74 11.75
C GLU A 121 28.09 16.37 10.27
N ASN A 122 28.16 15.07 9.92
CA ASN A 122 27.92 14.61 8.55
C ASN A 122 26.44 14.33 8.30
N VAL A 123 25.66 15.42 8.21
CA VAL A 123 24.21 15.40 7.93
C VAL A 123 23.83 14.51 6.73
N PRO A 124 24.53 14.55 5.58
CA PRO A 124 24.24 13.65 4.45
C PRO A 124 24.23 12.16 4.80
N LEU A 125 25.18 11.70 5.63
CA LEU A 125 25.30 10.29 6.03
C LEU A 125 24.26 9.93 7.09
N VAL A 126 24.05 10.80 8.08
CA VAL A 126 23.05 10.61 9.15
C VAL A 126 21.65 10.39 8.55
N TYR A 127 21.28 11.16 7.53
CA TYR A 127 19.98 11.07 6.86
C TYR A 127 19.98 10.23 5.58
N SER A 128 21.06 9.50 5.28
CA SER A 128 21.15 8.58 4.13
C SER A 128 20.03 7.52 4.03
N PRO A 129 19.34 7.07 5.11
CA PRO A 129 18.17 6.22 4.98
C PRO A 129 17.07 6.78 4.05
N LEU A 130 16.93 8.11 3.96
CA LEU A 130 15.98 8.75 3.03
C LEU A 130 16.30 8.40 1.58
N LEU A 131 17.58 8.39 1.18
CA LEU A 131 17.99 8.00 -0.16
C LEU A 131 17.77 6.50 -0.42
N ILE A 132 18.05 5.66 0.57
CA ILE A 132 17.76 4.22 0.49
C ILE A 132 16.26 4.00 0.23
N PHE A 133 15.39 4.67 1.00
CA PHE A 133 13.94 4.58 0.78
C PHE A 133 13.51 5.18 -0.56
N ALA A 134 14.15 6.24 -1.05
CA ALA A 134 13.88 6.82 -2.36
C ALA A 134 14.12 5.79 -3.48
N ILE A 135 15.27 5.10 -3.43
CA ILE A 135 15.65 4.06 -4.39
C ILE A 135 14.70 2.85 -4.29
N ILE A 136 14.41 2.38 -3.07
CA ILE A 136 13.49 1.25 -2.86
C ILE A 136 12.10 1.58 -3.43
N ASN A 137 11.58 2.79 -3.21
CA ASN A 137 10.28 3.19 -3.75
C ASN A 137 10.29 3.27 -5.28
N LEU A 138 11.39 3.71 -5.89
CA LEU A 138 11.50 3.76 -7.35
C LEU A 138 11.51 2.34 -7.94
N ILE A 139 12.34 1.45 -7.39
CA ILE A 139 12.44 0.06 -7.83
C ILE A 139 11.12 -0.68 -7.60
N ALA A 140 10.49 -0.49 -6.44
CA ALA A 140 9.22 -1.12 -6.12
C ALA A 140 8.10 -0.67 -7.07
N GLY A 141 8.00 0.64 -7.35
CA GLY A 141 7.03 1.18 -8.30
C GLY A 141 7.23 0.64 -9.71
N HIS A 142 8.48 0.61 -10.18
CA HIS A 142 8.81 0.07 -11.51
C HIS A 142 8.51 -1.44 -11.61
N ARG A 143 8.92 -2.23 -10.60
CA ARG A 143 8.60 -3.67 -10.55
C ARG A 143 7.10 -3.92 -10.49
N PHE A 144 6.36 -3.10 -9.75
CA PHE A 144 4.89 -3.17 -9.70
C PHE A 144 4.28 -2.93 -11.07
N TYR A 145 4.72 -1.90 -11.80
CA TYR A 145 4.23 -1.58 -13.14
C TYR A 145 4.43 -2.74 -14.14
N LEU A 146 5.57 -3.42 -14.07
CA LEU A 146 5.89 -4.55 -14.95
C LEU A 146 5.12 -5.83 -14.58
N LYS A 147 4.95 -6.12 -13.28
CA LYS A 147 4.35 -7.37 -12.81
C LYS A 147 2.83 -7.35 -12.75
N VAL A 148 2.22 -6.18 -12.59
CA VAL A 148 0.77 -6.09 -12.45
C VAL A 148 0.09 -6.05 -13.82
N ASP A 149 -0.70 -7.09 -14.05
CA ASP A 149 -1.67 -7.15 -15.13
C ASP A 149 -3.02 -6.61 -14.66
N GLU A 150 -3.53 -5.56 -15.31
CA GLU A 150 -4.83 -4.96 -15.00
C GLU A 150 -5.99 -5.71 -15.64
N THR A 151 -5.72 -6.47 -16.71
CA THR A 151 -6.75 -7.18 -17.45
C THR A 151 -7.26 -8.41 -16.71
N LEU A 152 -6.42 -8.99 -15.84
CA LEU A 152 -6.73 -10.11 -14.98
C LEU A 152 -7.54 -9.66 -13.75
N THR A 153 -8.86 -9.72 -13.88
CA THR A 153 -9.83 -9.50 -12.79
C THR A 153 -10.39 -10.84 -12.30
N PHE A 154 -10.86 -10.88 -11.05
CA PHE A 154 -11.44 -12.11 -10.49
C PHE A 154 -12.65 -12.64 -11.30
N GLU A 155 -13.51 -11.75 -11.79
CA GLU A 155 -14.68 -12.14 -12.58
C GLU A 155 -14.29 -12.79 -13.91
N LYS A 156 -13.35 -12.20 -14.66
CA LYS A 156 -12.80 -12.82 -15.88
C LYS A 156 -12.12 -14.16 -15.64
N TYR A 157 -11.45 -14.32 -14.49
CA TYR A 157 -10.86 -15.60 -14.11
C TYR A 157 -11.96 -16.68 -13.93
N LEU A 158 -13.05 -16.37 -13.23
CA LEU A 158 -14.20 -17.28 -13.14
C LEU A 158 -14.80 -17.59 -14.52
N THR A 159 -15.02 -16.59 -15.36
CA THR A 159 -15.55 -16.81 -16.72
C THR A 159 -14.64 -17.70 -17.57
N SER A 160 -13.31 -17.59 -17.41
CA SER A 160 -12.35 -18.46 -18.11
C SER A 160 -12.38 -19.90 -17.62
N LEU A 161 -12.82 -20.14 -16.38
CA LEU A 161 -13.01 -21.48 -15.82
C LEU A 161 -14.36 -22.08 -16.25
N ASP A 162 -15.43 -21.30 -16.26
CA ASP A 162 -16.76 -21.77 -16.69
C ASP A 162 -16.79 -22.19 -18.17
N GLY A 163 -15.99 -21.55 -19.03
CA GLY A 163 -15.80 -21.97 -20.43
C GLY A 163 -15.08 -23.31 -20.61
N HIS A 164 -14.42 -23.81 -19.56
CA HIS A 164 -13.80 -25.12 -19.47
C HIS A 164 -14.60 -26.00 -18.51
N ASN A 165 -15.78 -26.48 -18.93
CA ASN A 165 -16.69 -27.42 -18.22
C ASN A 165 -16.08 -28.11 -16.98
N PHE A 166 -16.04 -27.39 -15.86
CA PHE A 166 -15.76 -27.94 -14.55
C PHE A 166 -17.03 -27.64 -13.76
N ASN A 167 -17.73 -28.70 -13.37
CA ASN A 167 -18.86 -28.60 -12.46
C ASN A 167 -18.34 -28.03 -11.15
N LEU A 168 -18.43 -26.71 -10.97
CA LEU A 168 -18.25 -26.09 -9.67
C LEU A 168 -19.32 -26.69 -8.75
N PRO A 169 -18.97 -27.20 -7.56
CA PRO A 169 -19.97 -27.55 -6.58
C PRO A 169 -20.73 -26.25 -6.27
N VAL A 170 -22.03 -26.26 -6.56
CA VAL A 170 -22.95 -25.20 -6.17
C VAL A 170 -22.82 -25.05 -4.66
N LEU A 171 -22.13 -24.00 -4.21
CA LEU A 171 -22.17 -23.59 -2.82
C LEU A 171 -23.57 -23.04 -2.60
N ASN A 172 -24.47 -23.90 -2.15
CA ASN A 172 -25.80 -23.53 -1.70
C ASN A 172 -25.63 -22.49 -0.59
N GLU A 173 -26.10 -21.28 -0.82
CA GLU A 173 -26.15 -20.16 0.16
C GLU A 173 -27.08 -20.42 1.36
N ASN A 174 -27.53 -21.66 1.59
CA ASN A 174 -28.56 -21.98 2.59
C ASN A 174 -28.03 -22.62 3.90
N GLU A 175 -26.73 -22.70 4.14
CA GLU A 175 -26.18 -23.21 5.43
C GLU A 175 -25.71 -22.10 6.39
N THR A 176 -26.52 -21.07 6.61
CA THR A 176 -26.32 -20.12 7.74
C THR A 176 -27.50 -20.00 8.70
N THR A 177 -28.34 -21.03 8.77
CA THR A 177 -29.32 -21.18 9.87
C THR A 177 -29.27 -22.60 10.41
N GLY A 178 -28.31 -22.88 11.30
CA GLY A 178 -28.19 -24.21 11.90
C GLY A 178 -26.98 -24.37 12.80
N THR A 179 -26.66 -23.38 13.63
CA THR A 179 -25.56 -23.53 14.60
C THR A 179 -25.89 -22.81 15.90
N GLU A 180 -27.05 -23.12 16.49
CA GLU A 180 -27.38 -22.62 17.83
C GLU A 180 -27.94 -23.66 18.81
N ASN A 181 -28.11 -24.94 18.43
CA ASN A 181 -28.78 -25.92 19.29
C ASN A 181 -27.96 -27.17 19.69
N ILE A 182 -26.62 -27.19 19.53
CA ILE A 182 -25.83 -28.40 19.86
C ILE A 182 -25.12 -28.30 21.23
N VAL A 183 -25.08 -27.13 21.88
CA VAL A 183 -24.31 -26.96 23.14
C VAL A 183 -25.16 -27.11 24.41
N THR A 184 -26.49 -27.23 24.31
CA THR A 184 -27.37 -27.27 25.50
C THR A 184 -27.87 -28.65 25.94
N ASP A 185 -27.66 -29.71 25.15
CA ASP A 185 -28.20 -31.05 25.49
C ASP A 185 -27.19 -32.03 26.13
N GLU A 186 -25.88 -31.75 26.13
CA GLU A 186 -24.88 -32.62 26.80
C GLU A 186 -24.68 -32.34 28.31
N LEU A 187 -25.28 -31.30 28.88
CA LEU A 187 -25.13 -30.97 30.31
C LEU A 187 -26.31 -31.40 31.21
N LYS A 188 -27.26 -32.18 30.70
CA LYS A 188 -28.37 -32.74 31.51
C LYS A 188 -28.36 -34.27 31.67
N SER A 189 -27.34 -34.97 31.18
CA SER A 189 -27.28 -36.44 31.23
C SER A 189 -26.29 -37.02 32.25
N ASN A 190 -25.65 -36.22 33.10
CA ASN A 190 -24.78 -36.72 34.18
C ASN A 190 -25.18 -36.11 35.54
N SER A 191 -26.45 -36.26 35.90
CA SER A 191 -26.88 -36.36 37.30
C SER A 191 -26.48 -37.71 37.88
#